data_AF-A0A363UAK3-F1
#
_entry.id   AF-A0A363UAK3-F1
#
_cell.length_a   1.000
_cell.length_b   1.000
_cell.length_c   1.000
_cell.angle_alpha   90.00
_cell.angle_beta   90.00
_cell.angle_gamma   90.00
#
_symmetry.space_group_name_H-M   'P 1'
#
loop_
_entity.id
_entity.type
_entity.pdbx_description
1 polymer ?
#
loop_
_entity_poly.entity_id
_entity_poly.type
_entity_poly.pdbx_seq_one_letter_code
_entity_poly.pdbx_strand_id
1 'polypeptide(L)'
;MSFLMENKTLWRGVILLLIIVSMLGPWAYDRIHVPAEYPCSPPNIRLYGDFCGMPMSWFSGFLLFAGDFFHILRQLITGSFTGRGGELLALVFLILPILPLFSSLLLLKRKDPSRLQWFHLFAWGLGCIFPVFILVFQPNVSTLLLWGPWLYILVAICAVIAETVVIKSNTGRG
;
A
#
# COMPACT_ATOMS: atom_id res chain seq x y z
N MET A 1 -7.78 28.15 0.26
CA MET A 1 -8.81 27.18 -0.18
C MET A 1 -9.05 27.20 -1.69
N SER A 2 -8.90 28.33 -2.40
CA SER A 2 -9.07 28.40 -3.87
C SER A 2 -8.13 27.48 -4.64
N PHE A 3 -6.82 27.46 -4.30
CA PHE A 3 -5.81 26.69 -5.03
C PHE A 3 -6.07 25.17 -5.09
N LEU A 4 -6.51 24.55 -3.99
CA LEU A 4 -6.79 23.10 -3.93
C LEU A 4 -7.99 22.71 -4.81
N MET A 5 -8.97 23.60 -4.93
CA MET A 5 -10.16 23.39 -5.75
C MET A 5 -9.87 23.65 -7.23
N GLU A 6 -9.05 24.66 -7.51
CA GLU A 6 -8.66 25.08 -8.85
C GLU A 6 -7.74 24.05 -9.51
N ASN A 7 -6.80 23.48 -8.74
CA ASN A 7 -5.81 22.52 -9.24
C ASN A 7 -6.09 21.07 -8.80
N LYS A 8 -7.37 20.69 -8.66
CA LYS A 8 -7.76 19.39 -8.09
C LYS A 8 -7.16 18.18 -8.82
N THR A 9 -7.14 18.24 -10.14
CA THR A 9 -6.63 17.16 -10.99
C THR A 9 -5.12 17.01 -10.83
N LEU A 10 -4.41 18.14 -10.70
CA LEU A 10 -2.95 18.16 -10.56
C LEU A 10 -2.51 17.50 -9.26
N TRP A 11 -3.05 17.92 -8.11
CA TRP A 11 -2.62 17.35 -6.83
C TRP A 11 -3.05 15.88 -6.69
N ARG A 12 -4.22 15.48 -7.21
CA ARG A 12 -4.61 14.06 -7.28
C ARG A 12 -3.64 13.23 -8.12
N GLY A 13 -3.16 13.80 -9.23
CA GLY A 13 -2.10 13.19 -10.05
C GLY A 13 -0.78 13.06 -9.29
N VAL A 14 -0.39 14.08 -8.53
CA VAL A 14 0.81 14.03 -7.68
C VAL A 14 0.68 12.97 -6.59
N ILE A 15 -0.45 12.89 -5.90
CA ILE A 15 -0.72 11.85 -4.90
C ILE A 15 -0.69 10.46 -5.52
N LEU A 16 -1.27 10.29 -6.72
CA LEU A 16 -1.22 9.04 -7.47
C LEU A 16 0.22 8.65 -7.85
N LEU A 17 1.06 9.61 -8.21
CA LEU A 17 2.47 9.33 -8.49
C LEU A 17 3.20 8.91 -7.20
N LEU A 18 2.98 9.63 -6.10
CA LEU A 18 3.63 9.37 -4.82
C LEU A 18 3.23 8.01 -4.24
N ILE A 19 1.96 7.59 -4.37
CA ILE A 19 1.55 6.25 -3.94
C ILE A 19 2.24 5.17 -4.78
N ILE A 20 2.38 5.35 -6.09
CA ILE A 20 3.13 4.40 -6.95
C ILE A 20 4.59 4.31 -6.48
N VAL A 21 5.25 5.46 -6.25
CA VAL A 21 6.64 5.49 -5.74
C VAL A 21 6.74 4.78 -4.39
N SER A 22 5.78 4.99 -3.49
CA SER A 22 5.76 4.30 -2.19
C SER A 22 5.67 2.78 -2.33
N MET A 23 4.89 2.29 -3.30
CA MET A 23 4.71 0.84 -3.56
C MET A 23 5.93 0.19 -4.22
N LEU A 24 6.72 0.97 -4.96
CA LEU A 24 8.00 0.53 -5.54
C LEU A 24 9.14 0.52 -4.51
N GLY A 25 8.99 1.22 -3.40
CA GLY A 25 9.96 1.20 -2.29
C GLY A 25 10.00 -0.14 -1.56
N PRO A 26 10.95 -0.34 -0.62
CA PRO A 26 11.06 -1.54 0.19
C PRO A 26 9.97 -1.57 1.28
N TRP A 27 9.21 -2.66 1.31
CA TRP A 27 8.15 -2.93 2.29
C TRP A 27 8.48 -4.07 3.24
N ALA A 28 9.37 -4.97 2.81
CA ALA A 28 9.83 -6.08 3.60
C ALA A 28 11.28 -6.43 3.23
N TYR A 29 11.89 -7.32 4.01
CA TYR A 29 13.15 -7.93 3.67
C TYR A 29 12.97 -9.44 3.49
N ASP A 30 13.46 -9.97 2.38
CA ASP A 30 13.72 -11.40 2.29
C ASP A 30 15.00 -11.71 3.07
N ARG A 31 14.90 -12.63 4.04
CA ARG A 31 15.95 -12.85 5.04
C ARG A 31 16.72 -14.11 4.72
N ILE A 32 18.04 -13.97 4.65
CA ILE A 32 18.96 -15.08 4.51
C ILE A 32 19.86 -15.16 5.74
N HIS A 33 20.08 -16.37 6.24
CA HIS A 33 20.99 -16.62 7.34
C HIS A 33 22.42 -16.64 6.80
N VAL A 34 23.22 -15.68 7.20
CA VAL A 34 24.64 -15.52 6.86
C VAL A 34 25.34 -15.22 8.17
N PRO A 35 26.25 -16.06 8.68
CA PRO A 35 26.91 -15.81 9.96
C PRO A 35 27.55 -14.41 10.02
N ALA A 36 27.60 -13.80 11.21
CA ALA A 36 28.11 -12.45 11.43
C ALA A 36 29.55 -12.24 10.94
N GLU A 37 30.33 -13.32 10.92
CA GLU A 37 31.73 -13.34 10.45
C GLU A 37 31.86 -13.06 8.94
N TYR A 38 30.83 -13.36 8.15
CA TYR A 38 30.84 -13.18 6.70
C TYR A 38 30.12 -11.89 6.28
N PRO A 39 30.67 -11.13 5.32
CA PRO A 39 30.00 -9.95 4.79
C PRO A 39 28.77 -10.34 3.97
N CYS A 40 27.72 -9.51 4.02
CA CYS A 40 26.58 -9.66 3.11
C CYS A 40 27.01 -9.35 1.68
N SER A 41 26.69 -10.23 0.74
CA SER A 41 26.92 -9.96 -0.69
C SER A 41 25.83 -9.03 -1.24
N PRO A 42 26.18 -7.95 -1.98
CA PRO A 42 25.19 -7.11 -2.66
C PRO A 42 24.25 -7.94 -3.55
N PRO A 43 22.94 -7.63 -3.59
CA PRO A 43 22.26 -6.46 -3.05
C PRO A 43 21.78 -6.59 -1.59
N ASN A 44 22.21 -7.62 -0.86
CA ASN A 44 21.75 -7.86 0.52
C ASN A 44 22.44 -6.92 1.51
N ILE A 45 21.67 -6.42 2.48
CA ILE A 45 22.17 -5.57 3.58
C ILE A 45 22.11 -6.31 4.91
N ARG A 46 23.03 -6.03 5.83
CA ARG A 46 23.00 -6.61 7.18
C ARG A 46 21.81 -6.01 7.94
N LEU A 47 20.93 -6.87 8.46
CA LEU A 47 19.77 -6.42 9.26
C LEU A 47 20.08 -6.48 10.75
N TYR A 48 20.34 -7.68 11.27
CA TYR A 48 20.68 -7.92 12.67
C TYR A 48 21.38 -9.27 12.82
N GLY A 49 22.30 -9.39 13.78
CA GLY A 49 22.96 -10.66 14.12
C GLY A 49 23.44 -11.39 12.88
N ASP A 50 23.03 -12.66 12.72
CA ASP A 50 23.33 -13.58 11.61
C ASP A 50 22.42 -13.45 10.36
N PHE A 51 21.72 -12.32 10.19
CA PHE A 51 20.76 -12.16 9.09
C PHE A 51 21.12 -11.01 8.15
N CYS A 52 21.24 -11.35 6.86
CA CYS A 52 21.23 -10.40 5.76
C CYS A 52 19.82 -10.35 5.15
N GLY A 53 19.46 -9.20 4.57
CA GLY A 53 18.15 -8.95 4.00
C GLY A 53 18.22 -8.38 2.59
N MET A 54 17.42 -8.91 1.67
CA MET A 54 17.15 -8.27 0.38
C MET A 54 15.90 -7.40 0.48
N PRO A 55 15.98 -6.08 0.21
CA PRO A 55 14.80 -5.22 0.23
C PRO A 55 13.81 -5.67 -0.85
N MET A 56 12.60 -6.00 -0.44
CA MET A 56 11.51 -6.39 -1.33
C MET A 56 10.49 -5.28 -1.44
N SER A 57 10.16 -4.92 -2.68
CA SER A 57 9.08 -3.97 -2.94
C SER A 57 7.71 -4.60 -2.69
N TRP A 58 6.71 -3.77 -2.41
CA TRP A 58 5.33 -4.27 -2.34
C TRP A 58 4.93 -4.93 -3.66
N PHE A 59 5.37 -4.36 -4.80
CA PHE A 59 5.07 -4.89 -6.13
C PHE A 59 5.68 -6.28 -6.36
N SER A 60 6.90 -6.51 -5.87
CA SER A 60 7.54 -7.84 -5.91
C SER A 60 6.73 -8.86 -5.10
N GLY A 61 6.28 -8.48 -3.91
CA GLY A 61 5.37 -9.30 -3.12
C GLY A 61 4.07 -9.59 -3.86
N PHE A 62 3.41 -8.57 -4.40
CA PHE A 62 2.17 -8.75 -5.15
C PHE A 62 2.31 -9.71 -6.33
N LEU A 63 3.38 -9.61 -7.12
CA LEU A 63 3.62 -10.51 -8.26
C LEU A 63 3.81 -11.97 -7.84
N LEU A 64 4.50 -12.21 -6.72
CA LEU A 64 4.68 -13.57 -6.18
C LEU A 64 3.34 -14.21 -5.83
N PHE A 65 2.41 -13.43 -5.27
CA PHE A 65 1.09 -13.92 -4.86
C PHE A 65 0.00 -13.80 -5.94
N ALA A 66 0.25 -13.08 -7.03
CA ALA A 66 -0.74 -12.86 -8.09
C ALA A 66 -1.14 -14.16 -8.81
N GLY A 67 -0.22 -15.12 -8.95
CA GLY A 67 -0.52 -16.44 -9.49
C GLY A 67 -1.48 -17.22 -8.59
N ASP A 68 -1.23 -17.20 -7.28
CA ASP A 68 -2.05 -17.88 -6.29
C ASP A 68 -3.41 -17.21 -6.09
N PHE A 69 -3.50 -15.90 -6.31
CA PHE A 69 -4.74 -15.14 -6.18
C PHE A 69 -5.88 -15.73 -7.04
N PHE A 70 -5.62 -15.97 -8.33
CA PHE A 70 -6.66 -16.50 -9.22
C PHE A 70 -7.04 -17.95 -8.88
N HIS A 71 -6.07 -18.73 -8.42
CA HIS A 71 -6.31 -20.10 -7.98
C HIS A 71 -7.19 -20.13 -6.72
N ILE A 72 -6.86 -19.33 -5.71
CA ILE A 72 -7.62 -19.20 -4.47
C ILE A 72 -9.02 -18.63 -4.76
N LEU A 73 -9.13 -17.61 -5.62
CA LEU A 73 -10.42 -17.04 -6.02
C LEU A 73 -11.31 -18.10 -6.69
N ARG A 74 -10.75 -18.91 -7.59
CA ARG A 74 -11.50 -20.00 -8.23
C ARG A 74 -12.01 -21.00 -7.19
N GLN A 75 -11.15 -21.42 -6.25
CA GLN A 75 -11.52 -22.36 -5.19
C GLN A 75 -12.59 -21.81 -4.25
N LEU A 76 -12.56 -20.51 -3.94
CA LEU A 76 -13.58 -19.82 -3.15
C LEU A 76 -14.93 -19.85 -3.87
N ILE A 77 -14.95 -19.54 -5.17
CA ILE A 77 -16.18 -19.52 -5.97
C ILE A 77 -16.76 -20.94 -6.12
N THR A 78 -15.91 -21.96 -6.29
CA THR A 78 -16.35 -23.35 -6.43
C THR A 78 -16.67 -24.02 -5.08
N GLY A 79 -16.51 -23.31 -3.96
CA GLY A 79 -16.74 -23.85 -2.61
C GLY A 79 -15.76 -24.96 -2.23
N SER A 80 -14.65 -25.11 -2.96
CA SER A 80 -13.65 -26.16 -2.79
C SER A 80 -12.39 -25.66 -2.08
N PHE A 81 -12.47 -24.49 -1.42
CA PHE A 81 -11.35 -23.91 -0.71
C PHE A 81 -11.03 -24.73 0.54
N THR A 82 -9.96 -25.52 0.46
CA THR A 82 -9.37 -26.27 1.58
C THR A 82 -8.14 -25.57 2.17
N GLY A 83 -7.81 -24.38 1.66
CA GLY A 83 -6.61 -23.63 2.01
C GLY A 83 -6.57 -23.18 3.46
N ARG A 84 -5.36 -22.90 3.95
CA ARG A 84 -5.16 -22.40 5.32
C ARG A 84 -5.59 -20.94 5.38
N GLY A 85 -6.31 -20.53 6.43
CA GLY A 85 -6.81 -19.16 6.60
C GLY A 85 -5.72 -18.07 6.49
N GLY A 86 -4.45 -18.41 6.73
CA GLY A 86 -3.31 -17.51 6.54
C GLY A 86 -3.07 -17.09 5.09
N GLU A 87 -3.34 -17.94 4.11
CA GLU A 87 -3.16 -17.62 2.68
C GLU A 87 -4.20 -16.59 2.22
N LEU A 88 -5.45 -16.77 2.65
CA LEU A 88 -6.54 -15.84 2.36
C LEU A 88 -6.30 -14.47 3.02
N LEU A 89 -5.83 -14.48 4.27
CA LEU A 89 -5.47 -13.26 4.99
C LEU A 89 -4.29 -12.54 4.33
N ALA A 90 -3.27 -13.26 3.84
CA ALA A 90 -2.16 -12.67 3.10
C ALA A 90 -2.64 -11.99 1.80
N LEU A 91 -3.54 -12.63 1.05
CA LEU A 91 -4.15 -12.03 -0.15
C LEU A 91 -4.92 -10.75 0.17
N VAL A 92 -5.75 -10.77 1.21
CA VAL A 92 -6.51 -9.60 1.64
C VAL A 92 -5.55 -8.45 1.94
N PHE A 93 -4.52 -8.69 2.75
CA PHE A 93 -3.53 -7.68 3.11
C PHE A 93 -2.75 -7.13 1.91
N LEU A 94 -2.47 -7.94 0.90
CA LEU A 94 -1.83 -7.49 -0.32
C LEU A 94 -2.75 -6.59 -1.16
N ILE A 95 -4.05 -6.83 -1.19
CA ILE A 95 -4.97 -6.03 -2.00
C ILE A 95 -5.22 -4.63 -1.40
N LEU A 96 -5.20 -4.50 -0.07
CA LEU A 96 -5.55 -3.25 0.61
C LEU A 96 -4.75 -2.02 0.09
N PRO A 97 -3.41 -2.06 -0.06
CA PRO A 97 -2.65 -0.92 -0.56
C PRO A 97 -2.95 -0.50 -2.01
N ILE A 98 -3.60 -1.36 -2.80
CA ILE A 98 -3.95 -1.05 -4.20
C ILE A 98 -5.28 -0.31 -4.31
N LEU A 99 -6.15 -0.43 -3.30
CA LEU A 99 -7.48 0.17 -3.33
C LEU A 99 -7.44 1.70 -3.56
N PRO A 100 -6.54 2.47 -2.91
CA PRO A 100 -6.45 3.91 -3.17
C PRO A 100 -6.00 4.25 -4.59
N LEU A 101 -5.13 3.43 -5.19
CA LEU A 101 -4.65 3.63 -6.55
C LEU A 101 -5.81 3.55 -7.57
N PHE A 102 -6.63 2.49 -7.48
CA PHE A 102 -7.79 2.34 -8.36
C PHE A 102 -8.85 3.42 -8.12
N SER A 103 -9.12 3.75 -6.87
CA SER A 103 -10.11 4.78 -6.54
C SER A 103 -9.67 6.19 -6.97
N SER A 104 -8.38 6.54 -6.86
CA SER A 104 -7.83 7.78 -7.42
C SER A 104 -7.97 7.84 -8.94
N LEU A 105 -7.67 6.74 -9.65
CA LEU A 105 -7.87 6.67 -11.11
C LEU A 105 -9.34 6.86 -11.51
N LEU A 106 -10.28 6.29 -10.74
CA LEU A 106 -11.71 6.47 -10.99
C LEU A 106 -12.16 7.92 -10.73
N LEU A 107 -11.64 8.58 -9.69
CA LEU A 107 -11.92 9.99 -9.41
C LEU A 107 -11.33 10.94 -10.45
N LEU A 108 -10.18 10.59 -11.05
CA LEU A 108 -9.62 11.37 -12.16
C LEU A 108 -10.48 11.26 -13.43
N LYS A 109 -11.09 10.09 -13.66
CA LYS A 109 -11.93 9.85 -14.86
C LYS A 109 -13.36 10.38 -14.72
N ARG A 110 -13.97 10.30 -13.54
CA ARG A 110 -15.37 10.72 -13.32
C ARG A 110 -15.42 12.09 -12.64
N LYS A 111 -16.32 12.96 -13.10
CA LYS A 111 -16.56 14.32 -12.55
C LYS A 111 -17.13 14.31 -11.12
N ASP A 112 -16.33 13.88 -10.14
CA ASP A 112 -16.55 13.99 -8.69
C ASP A 112 -17.95 13.62 -8.16
N PRO A 113 -18.48 12.42 -8.40
CA PRO A 113 -19.71 12.00 -7.72
C PRO A 113 -19.45 11.80 -6.22
N SER A 114 -20.29 12.39 -5.36
CA SER A 114 -20.10 12.38 -3.89
C SER A 114 -19.94 10.98 -3.30
N ARG A 115 -20.63 9.97 -3.87
CA ARG A 115 -20.48 8.55 -3.45
C ARG A 115 -19.07 8.01 -3.70
N LEU A 116 -18.43 8.41 -4.79
CA LEU A 116 -17.08 7.95 -5.13
C LEU A 116 -16.02 8.61 -4.25
N GLN A 117 -16.24 9.86 -3.83
CA GLN A 117 -15.36 10.55 -2.88
C GLN A 117 -15.36 9.86 -1.51
N TRP A 118 -16.54 9.47 -1.00
CA TRP A 118 -16.62 8.67 0.22
C TRP A 118 -15.94 7.31 0.09
N PHE A 119 -16.20 6.58 -1.01
CA PHE A 119 -15.52 5.31 -1.29
C PHE A 119 -14.00 5.48 -1.32
N HIS A 120 -13.51 6.58 -1.90
CA HIS A 120 -12.08 6.87 -1.95
C HIS A 120 -11.47 7.10 -0.56
N LEU A 121 -12.16 7.81 0.34
CA LEU A 121 -11.72 7.95 1.73
C LEU A 121 -11.66 6.61 2.46
N PHE A 122 -12.66 5.75 2.28
CA PHE A 122 -12.63 4.40 2.83
C PHE A 122 -11.48 3.57 2.27
N ALA A 123 -11.22 3.66 0.96
CA ALA A 123 -10.11 2.98 0.32
C ALA A 123 -8.75 3.40 0.94
N TRP A 124 -8.53 4.69 1.19
CA TRP A 124 -7.33 5.17 1.89
C TRP A 124 -7.23 4.63 3.31
N GLY A 125 -8.32 4.68 4.09
CA GLY A 125 -8.35 4.14 5.45
C GLY A 125 -8.01 2.66 5.50
N LEU A 126 -8.63 1.85 4.63
CA LEU A 126 -8.36 0.43 4.49
C LEU A 126 -6.94 0.15 4.00
N GLY A 127 -6.45 0.94 3.04
CA GLY A 127 -5.10 0.82 2.50
C GLY A 127 -3.99 1.08 3.52
N CYS A 128 -4.27 1.85 4.58
CA CYS A 128 -3.32 2.10 5.67
C CYS A 128 -3.18 0.93 6.66
N ILE A 129 -4.12 -0.02 6.69
CA ILE A 129 -4.08 -1.13 7.66
C ILE A 129 -2.82 -1.96 7.49
N PHE A 130 -2.47 -2.31 6.25
CA PHE A 130 -1.29 -3.14 5.96
C PHE A 130 0.06 -2.47 6.28
N PRO A 131 0.37 -1.23 5.84
CA PRO A 131 1.62 -0.57 6.22
C PRO A 131 1.73 -0.35 7.73
N VAL A 132 0.64 -0.01 8.42
CA VAL A 132 0.63 0.09 9.89
C VAL A 132 0.93 -1.26 10.53
N PHE A 133 0.33 -2.34 10.02
CA PHE A 133 0.61 -3.70 10.48
C PHE A 133 2.10 -4.05 10.35
N ILE A 134 2.72 -3.77 9.20
CA ILE A 134 4.17 -4.00 9.01
C ILE A 134 4.98 -3.24 10.06
N LEU A 135 4.71 -1.95 10.27
CA LEU A 135 5.49 -1.11 11.18
C LEU A 135 5.34 -1.51 12.65
N VAL A 136 4.15 -1.97 13.06
CA VAL A 136 3.88 -2.38 14.45
C VAL A 136 4.43 -3.77 14.75
N PHE A 137 4.29 -4.72 13.81
CA PHE A 137 4.60 -6.13 14.07
C PHE A 137 6.00 -6.57 13.62
N GLN A 138 6.80 -5.68 13.01
CA GLN A 138 8.19 -5.96 12.60
C GLN A 138 9.23 -5.02 13.26
N PRO A 139 9.23 -4.82 14.59
CA PRO A 139 10.08 -3.81 15.24
C PRO A 139 11.59 -4.12 15.18
N ASN A 140 11.97 -5.39 15.00
CA ASN A 140 13.36 -5.86 15.10
C ASN A 140 14.16 -5.77 13.78
N VAL A 141 13.49 -5.40 12.70
CA VAL A 141 14.14 -5.11 11.43
C VAL A 141 14.40 -3.62 11.39
N SER A 142 15.39 -3.13 10.65
CA SER A 142 15.62 -1.69 10.48
C SER A 142 14.43 -1.04 9.76
N THR A 143 13.31 -0.83 10.48
CA THR A 143 12.02 -0.34 9.99
C THR A 143 12.12 1.05 9.37
N LEU A 144 13.14 1.81 9.73
CA LEU A 144 13.48 3.08 9.10
C LEU A 144 14.01 2.93 7.66
N LEU A 145 14.63 1.79 7.33
CA LEU A 145 15.06 1.49 5.96
C LEU A 145 13.90 1.04 5.06
N LEU A 146 12.78 0.60 5.65
CA LEU A 146 11.52 0.31 4.95
C LEU A 146 10.76 1.61 4.68
N TRP A 147 11.30 2.47 3.81
CA TRP A 147 10.70 3.78 3.53
C TRP A 147 9.37 3.71 2.79
N GLY A 148 9.06 2.59 2.12
CA GLY A 148 7.80 2.41 1.37
C GLY A 148 6.55 2.61 2.24
N PRO A 149 6.36 1.82 3.32
CA PRO A 149 5.26 1.99 4.27
C PRO A 149 5.15 3.40 4.88
N TRP A 150 6.29 4.01 5.26
CA TRP A 150 6.30 5.36 5.82
C TRP A 150 5.80 6.41 4.82
N LEU A 151 6.33 6.36 3.59
CA LEU A 151 5.90 7.27 2.52
C LEU A 151 4.42 7.05 2.20
N TYR A 152 3.97 5.79 2.15
CA TYR A 152 2.56 5.46 1.89
C TYR A 152 1.63 6.08 2.95
N ILE A 153 1.94 5.93 4.24
CA ILE A 153 1.14 6.50 5.33
C ILE A 153 1.10 8.02 5.24
N LEU A 154 2.24 8.67 4.98
CA LEU A 154 2.31 10.13 4.82
C LEU A 154 1.42 10.60 3.67
N VAL A 155 1.53 9.94 2.51
CA VAL A 155 0.71 10.25 1.33
C VAL A 155 -0.77 10.03 1.63
N ALA A 156 -1.13 8.97 2.34
CA ALA A 156 -2.51 8.70 2.72
C ALA A 156 -3.09 9.79 3.63
N ILE A 157 -2.33 10.27 4.62
CA ILE A 157 -2.74 11.38 5.48
C ILE A 157 -2.98 12.64 4.63
N CYS A 158 -2.03 13.00 3.76
CA CYS A 158 -2.18 14.14 2.86
C CYS A 158 -3.40 14.02 1.94
N ALA A 159 -3.65 12.83 1.39
CA ALA A 159 -4.78 12.56 0.51
C ALA A 159 -6.12 12.68 1.24
N VAL A 160 -6.24 12.10 2.43
CA VAL A 160 -7.46 12.17 3.26
C VAL A 160 -7.75 13.62 3.67
N ILE A 161 -6.73 14.39 4.08
CA ILE A 161 -6.90 15.81 4.41
C ILE A 161 -7.36 16.60 3.19
N ALA A 162 -6.71 16.41 2.03
CA ALA A 162 -7.08 17.11 0.81
C ALA A 162 -8.51 16.79 0.35
N GLU A 163 -8.89 15.51 0.33
CA GLU A 163 -10.23 15.08 -0.11
C GLU A 163 -11.33 15.50 0.86
N THR A 164 -11.09 15.49 2.18
CA THR A 164 -12.08 15.97 3.17
C THR A 164 -12.36 17.46 3.01
N VAL A 165 -11.34 18.28 2.69
CA VAL A 165 -11.51 19.71 2.36
C VAL A 165 -12.36 19.88 1.09
N VAL A 166 -12.12 19.08 0.05
CA VAL A 166 -12.90 19.12 -1.19
C VAL A 166 -14.35 18.72 -0.95
N ILE A 167 -14.61 17.62 -0.23
CA ILE A 167 -15.97 17.16 0.09
C ILE A 167 -16.73 18.26 0.84
N LYS A 168 -16.13 18.85 1.89
CA LYS A 168 -16.76 19.92 2.67
C LYS A 168 -17.11 21.13 1.80
N SER A 169 -16.24 21.49 0.86
CA SER A 169 -16.47 22.62 -0.04
C SER A 169 -17.58 22.38 -1.07
N ASN A 170 -17.77 21.13 -1.51
CA ASN A 170 -18.84 20.76 -2.43
C ASN A 170 -20.20 20.71 -1.73
N THR A 171 -20.26 20.20 -0.49
CA THR A 171 -21.51 20.14 0.28
C THR A 171 -22.04 21.51 0.69
N GLY A 172 -21.17 22.51 0.86
CA GLY A 172 -21.57 23.89 1.16
C GLY A 172 -22.03 24.73 -0.05
N ARG A 173 -22.00 24.16 -1.26
CA ARG A 173 -22.45 24.81 -2.51
C ARG A 173 -23.76 24.24 -3.06
N GLY A 174 -24.29 23.18 -2.46
CA GLY A 174 -25.61 22.63 -2.77
C GLY A 174 -26.64 23.12 -1.77
#